data_AF-A0A396LGJ0-F1
#
_entry.id   AF-A0A396LGJ0-F1
#
_cell.length_a   1.000
_cell.length_b   1.000
_cell.length_c   1.000
_cell.angle_alpha   90.00
_cell.angle_beta   90.00
_cell.angle_gamma   90.00
#
_symmetry.space_group_name_H-M   'P 1'
#
loop_
_entity.id
_entity.type
_entity.pdbx_description
1 polymer ?
#
loop_
_entity_poly.entity_id
_entity_poly.type
_entity_poly.pdbx_seq_one_letter_code
_entity_poly.pdbx_strand_id
1 'polypeptide(L)'
;MKILLKILAAPVALALSLLAALLVFLFDICTVLLTIASVILAVLGVALFFTPTPIGGIVFLFLAFLLSPYGLQAAAGSLLWALDGGKSALYRFLAS
;
A
#
# COMPACT_ATOMS: atom_id res chain seq x y z
N MET A 1 36.72 8.07 15.01
CA MET A 1 35.60 8.40 14.09
C MET A 1 34.30 7.60 14.34
N LYS A 2 34.34 6.41 14.97
CA LYS A 2 33.16 5.55 15.24
C LYS A 2 32.15 6.12 16.26
N ILE A 3 32.61 6.89 17.23
CA ILE A 3 31.78 7.46 18.32
C ILE A 3 31.01 8.71 17.84
N LEU A 4 31.63 9.52 16.98
CA LEU A 4 31.01 10.70 16.37
C LEU A 4 29.78 10.29 15.51
N LEU A 5 29.92 9.21 14.74
CA LEU A 5 28.82 8.63 13.97
C LEU A 5 27.70 8.07 14.87
N LYS A 6 28.01 7.46 16.03
CA LYS A 6 26.99 6.98 16.99
C LYS A 6 26.22 8.12 17.65
N ILE A 7 26.87 9.24 17.92
CA ILE A 7 26.23 10.44 18.50
C ILE A 7 25.29 11.11 17.50
N LEU A 8 25.63 11.09 16.20
CA LEU A 8 24.73 11.58 15.16
C LEU A 8 23.63 10.57 14.79
N ALA A 9 23.93 9.26 14.87
CA ALA A 9 22.95 8.21 14.59
C ALA A 9 21.89 8.07 15.69
N ALA A 10 22.20 8.39 16.96
CA ALA A 10 21.24 8.37 18.05
C ALA A 10 20.03 9.32 17.83
N PRO A 11 20.21 10.62 17.52
CA PRO A 11 19.10 11.51 17.20
C PRO A 11 18.44 11.21 15.86
N VAL A 12 19.18 10.69 14.86
CA VAL A 12 18.59 10.25 13.59
C VAL A 12 17.68 9.04 13.79
N ALA A 13 18.10 8.04 14.56
CA ALA A 13 17.27 6.89 14.89
C ALA A 13 16.02 7.31 15.69
N LEU A 14 16.17 8.26 16.62
CA LEU A 14 15.04 8.84 17.36
C LEU A 14 14.06 9.56 16.42
N ALA A 15 14.56 10.40 15.51
CA ALA A 15 13.73 11.10 14.52
C ALA A 15 13.03 10.12 13.57
N LEU A 16 13.73 9.06 13.13
CA LEU A 16 13.15 8.00 12.30
C LEU A 16 12.09 7.21 13.06
N SER A 17 12.31 6.93 14.36
CA SER A 17 11.33 6.28 15.23
C SER A 17 10.09 7.15 15.43
N LEU A 18 10.26 8.46 15.58
CA LEU A 18 9.15 9.40 15.71
C LEU A 18 8.36 9.50 14.41
N LEU A 19 9.06 9.59 13.28
CA LEU A 19 8.47 9.56 11.95
C LEU A 19 7.70 8.26 11.73
N ALA A 20 8.30 7.11 12.06
CA ALA A 20 7.63 5.81 11.97
C ALA A 20 6.37 5.74 12.86
N ALA A 21 6.44 6.24 14.10
CA ALA A 21 5.28 6.28 15.00
C ALA A 21 4.15 7.17 14.44
N LEU A 22 4.50 8.34 13.87
CA LEU A 22 3.54 9.23 13.21
C LEU A 22 2.89 8.55 11.99
N LEU A 23 3.69 7.86 11.16
CA LEU A 23 3.18 7.12 10.01
C LEU A 23 2.28 5.98 10.45
N VAL A 24 2.63 5.22 11.48
CA VAL A 24 1.79 4.13 12.03
C VAL A 24 0.47 4.69 12.55
N PHE A 25 0.51 5.81 13.27
CA PHE A 25 -0.69 6.47 13.77
C PHE A 25 -1.60 6.98 12.65
N LEU A 26 -1.03 7.65 11.65
CA LEU A 26 -1.80 8.11 10.50
C LEU A 26 -2.35 6.93 9.69
N PHE A 27 -1.55 5.87 9.53
CA PHE A 27 -1.98 4.65 8.84
C PHE A 27 -3.13 3.95 9.56
N ASP A 28 -3.16 3.97 10.90
CA ASP A 28 -4.27 3.43 11.68
C ASP A 28 -5.57 4.21 11.44
N ILE A 29 -5.53 5.55 11.52
CA ILE A 29 -6.69 6.40 11.19
C ILE A 29 -7.11 6.22 9.73
N CYS A 30 -6.15 6.19 8.80
CA CYS A 30 -6.41 5.92 7.40
C CYS A 30 -7.04 4.54 7.22
N THR A 31 -6.60 3.50 7.93
CA THR A 31 -7.17 2.14 7.83
C THR A 31 -8.64 2.12 8.19
N VAL A 32 -9.03 2.81 9.26
CA VAL A 32 -10.45 2.95 9.64
C VAL A 32 -11.22 3.70 8.55
N LEU A 33 -10.69 4.82 8.06
CA LEU A 33 -11.33 5.63 7.03
C LEU A 33 -11.49 4.87 5.68
N LEU A 34 -10.42 4.19 5.25
CA LEU A 34 -10.35 3.37 4.04
C LEU A 34 -11.30 2.18 4.12
N THR A 35 -11.45 1.58 5.31
CA THR A 35 -12.43 0.50 5.52
C THR A 35 -13.85 1.00 5.32
N ILE A 36 -14.21 2.15 5.90
CA ILE A 36 -15.54 2.76 5.71
C ILE A 36 -15.77 3.09 4.22
N ALA A 37 -14.79 3.72 3.57
CA ALA A 37 -14.87 4.05 2.16
C ALA A 37 -15.01 2.80 1.28
N SER A 38 -14.24 1.75 1.56
CA SER A 38 -14.29 0.46 0.87
C SER A 38 -15.66 -0.21 1.02
N VAL A 39 -16.23 -0.20 2.23
CA VAL A 39 -17.58 -0.74 2.47
C VAL A 39 -18.63 0.02 1.65
N ILE A 40 -18.57 1.35 1.60
CA ILE A 40 -19.51 2.17 0.80
C ILE A 40 -19.36 1.85 -0.69
N LEU A 41 -18.12 1.82 -1.21
CA LEU A 41 -17.86 1.48 -2.60
C LEU A 41 -18.32 0.05 -2.94
N ALA A 42 -18.15 -0.91 -2.02
CA ALA A 42 -18.58 -2.28 -2.20
C ALA A 42 -20.11 -2.37 -2.29
N VAL A 43 -20.83 -1.71 -1.38
CA VAL A 43 -22.30 -1.65 -1.41
C VAL A 43 -22.79 -0.99 -2.69
N LEU A 44 -22.16 0.11 -3.10
CA LEU A 44 -22.50 0.80 -4.35
C LEU A 44 -22.22 -0.08 -5.58
N GLY A 45 -21.09 -0.79 -5.59
CA GLY A 45 -20.75 -1.76 -6.64
C GLY A 45 -21.76 -2.89 -6.75
N VAL A 46 -22.18 -3.46 -5.62
CA VAL A 46 -23.24 -4.48 -5.56
C VAL A 46 -24.58 -3.92 -6.07
N ALA A 47 -24.94 -2.70 -5.68
CA ALA A 47 -26.17 -2.05 -6.16
C ALA A 47 -26.15 -1.86 -7.70
N LEU A 48 -25.00 -1.53 -8.27
CA LEU A 48 -24.83 -1.36 -9.72
C LEU A 48 -25.02 -2.68 -10.50
N PHE A 49 -24.83 -3.85 -9.89
CA PHE A 49 -25.16 -5.12 -10.55
C PHE A 49 -26.67 -5.32 -10.79
N PHE A 50 -27.53 -4.63 -10.02
CA PHE A 50 -28.97 -4.66 -10.23
C PHE A 50 -29.44 -3.67 -11.32
N THR A 51 -28.53 -2.83 -11.82
CA THR A 51 -28.75 -1.96 -12.98
C THR A 51 -28.15 -2.57 -14.25
N PRO A 52 -28.59 -2.20 -15.46
CA PRO A 52 -28.05 -2.75 -16.73
C PRO A 52 -26.60 -2.34 -17.03
N THR A 53 -25.82 -1.93 -16.02
CA THR A 53 -24.41 -1.53 -16.12
C THR A 53 -23.50 -2.45 -15.29
N PRO A 54 -23.41 -3.76 -15.61
CA PRO A 54 -22.64 -4.73 -14.82
C PRO A 54 -21.13 -4.47 -14.79
N ILE A 55 -20.60 -3.81 -15.83
CA ILE A 55 -19.19 -3.41 -15.91
C ILE A 55 -18.84 -2.41 -14.80
N GLY A 56 -19.75 -1.47 -14.49
CA GLY A 56 -19.55 -0.47 -13.44
C GLY A 56 -19.45 -1.10 -12.05
N GLY A 57 -20.24 -2.15 -11.79
CA GLY A 57 -20.20 -2.91 -10.53
C GLY A 57 -18.85 -3.58 -10.30
N ILE A 58 -18.30 -4.27 -11.32
CA ILE A 58 -16.98 -4.94 -11.22
C ILE A 58 -15.87 -3.93 -10.92
N VAL A 59 -15.85 -2.80 -11.64
CA VAL A 59 -14.84 -1.75 -11.44
C VAL A 59 -14.93 -1.16 -10.04
N PHE A 60 -16.14 -0.90 -9.54
CA PHE A 60 -16.35 -0.39 -8.17
C PHE A 60 -15.91 -1.38 -7.10
N LEU A 61 -16.18 -2.68 -7.27
CA LEU A 61 -15.71 -3.71 -6.34
C LEU A 61 -14.19 -3.85 -6.36
N PHE A 62 -13.56 -3.73 -7.54
CA PHE A 62 -12.11 -3.74 -7.65
C PHE A 62 -11.47 -2.52 -6.98
N LEU A 63 -12.06 -1.34 -7.17
CA LEU A 63 -11.64 -0.12 -6.47
C LEU A 63 -11.87 -0.23 -4.96
N ALA A 64 -12.99 -0.81 -4.52
CA ALA A 64 -13.28 -1.08 -3.11
C ALA A 64 -12.22 -2.01 -2.51
N PHE A 65 -11.82 -3.05 -3.25
CA PHE A 65 -10.77 -3.97 -2.83
C PHE A 65 -9.42 -3.26 -2.73
N LEU A 66 -8.98 -2.55 -3.76
CA LEU A 66 -7.70 -1.81 -3.75
C LEU A 66 -7.63 -0.73 -2.67
N LEU A 67 -8.76 -0.06 -2.39
CA LEU A 67 -8.86 0.95 -1.34
C LEU A 67 -8.92 0.32 0.06
N SER A 68 -9.24 -0.97 0.18
CA SER A 68 -9.22 -1.68 1.46
C SER A 68 -7.77 -1.86 1.96
N PRO A 69 -7.51 -1.81 3.28
CA PRO A 69 -6.19 -2.10 3.85
C PRO A 69 -5.58 -3.43 3.38
N TYR A 70 -6.41 -4.42 3.05
CA TYR A 70 -5.96 -5.70 2.51
C TYR A 70 -5.60 -5.64 1.02
N GLY A 71 -6.35 -4.88 0.21
CA GLY A 71 -6.00 -4.72 -1.20
C GLY A 71 -4.77 -3.85 -1.41
N LEU A 72 -4.53 -2.87 -0.54
CA LEU A 72 -3.30 -2.10 -0.55
C LEU A 72 -2.07 -2.98 -0.24
N GLN A 73 -2.21 -3.94 0.69
CA GLN A 73 -1.19 -4.98 0.93
C GLN A 73 -0.98 -5.90 -0.28
N ALA A 74 -2.05 -6.34 -0.94
CA ALA A 74 -1.96 -7.16 -2.14
C ALA A 74 -1.28 -6.41 -3.31
N ALA A 75 -1.57 -5.11 -3.46
CA ALA A 75 -0.94 -4.25 -4.45
C ALA A 75 0.55 -4.03 -4.15
N ALA A 76 0.91 -3.80 -2.88
CA ALA A 76 2.30 -3.69 -2.45
C ALA A 76 3.07 -5.01 -2.70
N GLY A 77 2.48 -6.16 -2.39
CA GLY A 77 3.06 -7.48 -2.67
C GLY A 77 3.24 -7.73 -4.17
N SER A 78 2.27 -7.34 -4.98
CA SER A 78 2.35 -7.44 -6.45
C SER A 78 3.46 -6.54 -7.03
N LEU A 79 3.61 -5.33 -6.49
CA LEU A 79 4.68 -4.42 -6.88
C LEU A 79 6.06 -4.96 -6.49
N LEU A 80 6.18 -5.54 -5.29
CA LEU A 80 7.44 -6.13 -4.83
C LEU A 80 7.85 -7.30 -5.73
N TRP A 81 6.90 -8.15 -6.09
CA TRP A 81 7.12 -9.27 -7.00
C TRP A 81 7.53 -8.80 -8.41
N ALA A 82 6.87 -7.75 -8.93
CA ALA A 82 7.25 -7.13 -10.20
C ALA A 82 8.65 -6.51 -10.15
N LEU A 83 9.02 -5.89 -9.03
CA LEU A 83 10.34 -5.27 -8.84
C LEU A 83 11.46 -6.31 -8.73
N ASP A 84 11.20 -7.43 -8.04
CA ASP A 84 12.16 -8.54 -7.95
C ASP A 84 12.32 -9.24 -9.30
N GLY A 85 11.22 -9.45 -10.02
CA GLY A 85 11.21 -9.89 -11.41
C GLY A 85 12.02 -8.95 -12.32
N GLY A 86 11.85 -7.64 -12.19
CA GLY A 86 12.59 -6.63 -12.95
C GLY A 86 14.10 -6.61 -12.64
N LYS A 87 14.49 -6.75 -11.37
CA LYS A 87 15.90 -6.91 -10.99
C LYS A 87 16.51 -8.15 -11.62
N SER A 88 15.81 -9.28 -11.59
CA SER A 88 16.30 -10.52 -12.21
C SER A 88 16.46 -10.37 -13.73
N ALA A 89 15.56 -9.65 -14.39
CA ALA A 89 15.64 -9.36 -15.82
C ALA A 89 16.83 -8.44 -16.15
N LEU A 90 17.07 -7.39 -15.35
CA LEU A 90 18.22 -6.50 -15.50
C LEU A 90 19.55 -7.21 -15.26
N TYR A 91 19.63 -8.09 -14.24
CA TYR A 91 20.82 -8.91 -14.01
C TYR A 91 21.10 -9.85 -15.17
N ARG A 92 20.05 -10.44 -15.77
CA ARG A 92 20.20 -11.29 -16.97
C ARG A 92 20.61 -10.51 -18.21
N PHE A 93 20.17 -9.25 -18.35
CA PHE A 93 20.54 -8.38 -19.46
C PHE A 93 21.97 -7.84 -19.34
N LEU A 94 22.45 -7.60 -18.12
CA LEU A 94 23.84 -7.18 -17.86
C LEU A 94 24.85 -8.33 -17.93
N ALA A 95 24.39 -9.57 -17.69
CA ALA A 95 25.22 -10.77 -17.78
C ALA A 95 25.29 -11.37 -19.19
N SER A 96 24.51 -10.85 -20.15
CA SER A 96 24.55 -11.20 -21.58
C SER A 96 25.34 -10.18 -22.37
#